data_AF-A0A5S6Q0A6-F1
#
_entry.id   AF-A0A5S6Q0A6-F1
#
_cell.length_a   1.000
_cell.length_b   1.000
_cell.length_c   1.000
_cell.angle_alpha   90.00
_cell.angle_beta   90.00
_cell.angle_gamma   90.00
#
_symmetry.space_group_name_H-M   'P 1'
#
loop_
_entity.id
_entity.type
_entity.pdbx_description
1 polymer ?
#
loop_
_entity_poly.entity_id
_entity_poly.type
_entity_poly.pdbx_seq_one_letter_code
_entity_poly.pdbx_strand_id
1 'polypeptide(L)'
;MIQSDNFRTFKNAERELQELFKTLDIEQISREMNTCRIHWSITERAPWAGGYWERLVKSIKAPLRKVLGRTTLDFDELRTVLCEIEAQVNSRPLTFVGDDAADGEALTPFHFLTGRGHQALPERKVDLRTNESRESQEPDLRKRWAYQQSVLAHFWKRWRQEYIVTLSSRKKWLNSRPEPQIGDIVLISEDNVPRGRWPMGRIVRKCPGNDSVTRTVQLKTVKGLITRPLARLHLLEAAYRGDSGDGLPSMGAAGCSGQSG
;
A
#
# COMPACT_ATOMS: atom_id res chain seq x y z
N MET A 1 20.13 1.13 -1.85
CA MET A 1 20.09 2.57 -2.16
C MET A 1 19.15 3.25 -1.18
N ILE A 2 19.60 4.24 -0.42
CA ILE A 2 18.78 5.08 0.47
C ILE A 2 18.54 6.41 -0.27
N GLN A 3 17.31 6.91 -0.27
CA GLN A 3 16.96 8.20 -0.86
C GLN A 3 16.33 9.09 0.20
N SER A 4 16.80 10.34 0.31
CA SER A 4 16.23 11.35 1.20
C SER A 4 16.06 12.68 0.47
N ASP A 5 15.06 13.47 0.88
CA ASP A 5 14.87 14.82 0.36
C ASP A 5 15.84 15.81 1.03
N ASN A 6 15.96 16.99 0.42
CA ASN A 6 16.86 18.05 0.88
C ASN A 6 16.21 18.92 1.98
N PHE A 7 15.30 18.37 2.78
CA PHE A 7 14.56 19.13 3.78
C PHE A 7 15.48 19.60 4.91
N ARG A 8 15.29 20.82 5.42
CA ARG A 8 16.18 21.44 6.41
C ARG A 8 16.33 20.62 7.69
N THR A 9 15.30 19.84 8.06
CA THR A 9 15.35 18.93 9.21
C THR A 9 16.36 17.80 9.02
N PHE A 10 16.53 17.28 7.79
CA PHE A 10 17.55 16.27 7.51
C PHE A 10 18.96 16.85 7.49
N LYS A 11 19.13 18.12 7.09
CA LYS A 11 20.42 18.82 7.23
C LYS A 11 20.79 19.09 8.69
N ASN A 12 19.80 19.45 9.51
CA ASN A 12 20.04 19.63 10.95
C ASN A 12 20.31 18.29 11.65
N ALA A 13 19.56 17.23 11.29
CA ALA A 13 19.84 15.88 11.75
C ALA A 13 21.21 15.40 11.26
N GLU A 14 21.60 15.67 10.01
CA GLU A 14 22.95 15.40 9.50
C GLU A 14 24.01 16.12 10.33
N ARG A 15 23.81 17.40 10.67
CA ARG A 15 24.73 18.17 11.50
C ARG A 15 24.82 17.61 12.93
N GLU A 16 23.69 17.29 13.57
CA GLU A 16 23.67 16.67 14.90
C GLU A 16 24.26 15.27 14.90
N LEU A 17 23.96 14.46 13.88
CA LEU A 17 24.57 13.15 13.68
C LEU A 17 26.06 13.31 13.46
N GLN A 18 26.52 14.24 12.62
CA GLN A 18 27.95 14.53 12.45
C GLN A 18 28.62 14.94 13.76
N GLU A 19 27.94 15.71 14.64
CA GLU A 19 28.45 16.05 15.96
C GLU A 19 28.49 14.85 16.92
N LEU A 20 27.46 14.01 16.93
CA LEU A 20 27.40 12.76 17.72
C LEU A 20 28.39 11.71 17.21
N PHE A 21 28.63 11.68 15.90
CA PHE A 21 29.52 10.77 15.19
C PHE A 21 30.95 11.33 15.03
N LYS A 22 31.28 12.50 15.58
CA LYS A 22 32.68 13.01 15.64
C LYS A 22 33.63 12.03 16.34
N THR A 23 33.10 11.14 17.18
CA THR A 23 33.84 10.08 17.89
C THR A 23 33.87 8.74 17.15
N LEU A 24 33.10 8.60 16.07
CA LEU A 24 33.00 7.39 15.26
C LEU A 24 33.79 7.55 13.97
N ASP A 25 34.51 6.49 13.60
CA ASP A 25 35.34 6.47 12.41
C ASP A 25 34.43 6.47 11.16
N ILE A 26 34.27 7.63 10.53
CA ILE A 26 33.47 7.81 9.31
C ILE A 26 33.99 6.90 8.18
N GLU A 27 35.28 6.57 8.17
CA GLU A 27 35.85 5.61 7.21
C GLU A 27 35.42 4.18 7.50
N GLN A 28 35.23 3.81 8.77
CA GLN A 28 34.65 2.53 9.15
C GLN A 28 33.18 2.43 8.71
N ILE A 29 32.38 3.48 8.95
CA ILE A 29 30.97 3.53 8.51
C ILE A 29 30.88 3.48 6.97
N SER A 30 31.73 4.22 6.26
CA SER A 30 31.77 4.21 4.79
C SER A 30 32.19 2.83 4.26
N ARG A 31 33.18 2.17 4.88
CA ARG A 31 33.58 0.80 4.55
C ARG A 31 32.45 -0.20 4.81
N GLU A 32 31.74 -0.10 5.93
CA GLU A 32 30.60 -0.96 6.24
C GLU A 32 29.42 -0.71 5.29
N MET A 33 29.10 0.55 4.98
CA MET A 33 28.09 0.90 3.98
C MET A 33 28.44 0.33 2.60
N ASN A 34 29.69 0.44 2.16
CA ASN A 34 30.17 -0.14 0.91
C ASN A 34 30.14 -1.67 0.93
N THR A 35 30.52 -2.29 2.06
CA THR A 35 30.43 -3.75 2.27
C THR A 35 28.99 -4.24 2.17
N CYS A 36 28.06 -3.50 2.76
CA CYS A 36 26.62 -3.75 2.69
C CYS A 36 25.97 -3.27 1.38
N ARG A 37 26.75 -2.71 0.43
CA ARG A 37 26.29 -2.15 -0.85
C ARG A 37 25.19 -1.08 -0.68
N ILE A 38 25.24 -0.33 0.41
CA ILE A 38 24.32 0.76 0.74
C ILE A 38 24.83 2.03 0.08
N HIS A 39 24.17 2.46 -0.99
CA HIS A 39 24.41 3.76 -1.62
C HIS A 39 23.38 4.80 -1.14
N TRP A 40 23.80 5.86 -0.45
CA TRP A 40 22.89 6.94 -0.02
C TRP A 40 22.94 8.09 -1.02
N SER A 41 21.79 8.47 -1.56
CA SER A 41 21.62 9.56 -2.53
C SER A 41 20.65 10.60 -1.98
N ILE A 42 21.11 11.84 -1.84
CA ILE A 42 20.25 12.99 -1.55
C ILE A 42 19.77 13.55 -2.89
N THR A 43 18.47 13.54 -3.15
CA THR A 43 17.93 14.10 -4.39
C THR A 43 17.88 15.62 -4.28
N GLU A 44 18.96 16.29 -4.70
CA GLU A 44 18.98 17.74 -4.80
C GLU A 44 18.07 18.20 -5.95
N ARG A 45 17.08 19.05 -5.63
CA ARG A 45 16.23 19.75 -6.62
C ARG A 45 15.43 18.84 -7.57
N ALA A 46 15.13 17.60 -7.20
CA ALA A 46 14.24 16.71 -7.95
C ALA A 46 13.00 16.31 -7.12
N PRO A 47 12.01 17.21 -6.92
CA PRO A 47 10.79 16.93 -6.13
C PRO A 47 10.01 15.71 -6.64
N TRP A 48 10.10 15.40 -7.93
CA TRP A 48 9.44 14.24 -8.53
C TRP A 48 10.01 12.90 -8.06
N ALA A 49 11.29 12.83 -7.72
CA ALA A 49 11.94 11.60 -7.25
C ALA A 49 11.38 11.18 -5.88
N GLY A 50 11.00 12.15 -5.05
CA GLY A 50 10.35 11.90 -3.75
C GLY A 50 8.82 11.79 -3.80
N GLY A 51 8.19 12.17 -4.91
CA GLY A 51 6.73 12.29 -4.98
C GLY A 51 5.96 10.99 -4.79
N TYR A 52 6.57 9.80 -4.93
CA TYR A 52 5.89 8.53 -4.67
C TYR A 52 5.77 8.25 -3.16
N TRP A 53 6.84 8.44 -2.39
CA TRP A 53 6.81 8.23 -0.94
C TRP A 53 6.04 9.36 -0.26
N GLU A 54 6.10 10.60 -0.74
CA GLU A 54 5.29 11.70 -0.23
C GLU A 54 3.79 11.43 -0.39
N ARG A 55 3.38 10.90 -1.56
CA ARG A 55 1.99 10.50 -1.80
C ARG A 55 1.56 9.38 -0.87
N LEU A 56 2.41 8.38 -0.66
CA LEU A 56 2.13 7.29 0.29
C LEU A 56 2.01 7.81 1.72
N VAL A 57 2.95 8.64 2.18
CA VAL A 57 2.93 9.27 3.51
C VAL A 57 1.69 10.14 3.68
N LYS A 58 1.32 10.92 2.66
CA LYS A 58 0.08 11.72 2.66
C LYS A 58 -1.16 10.85 2.76
N SER A 59 -1.18 9.72 2.04
CA SER A 59 -2.29 8.76 2.09
C SER A 59 -2.50 8.19 3.48
N ILE A 60 -1.45 8.09 4.31
CA ILE A 60 -1.54 7.59 5.69
C ILE A 60 -1.87 8.73 6.66
N LYS A 61 -1.14 9.84 6.59
CA LYS A 61 -1.29 10.96 7.54
C LYS A 61 -2.67 11.60 7.48
N ALA A 62 -3.26 11.74 6.29
CA ALA A 62 -4.56 12.38 6.13
C ALA A 62 -5.70 11.63 6.85
N PRO A 63 -5.95 10.33 6.62
CA PRO A 63 -6.97 9.59 7.35
C PRO A 63 -6.64 9.44 8.83
N LEU A 64 -5.37 9.24 9.21
CA LEU A 64 -4.98 9.15 10.61
C LEU A 64 -5.34 10.42 11.39
N ARG A 65 -5.01 11.60 10.86
CA ARG A 65 -5.39 12.89 11.48
C ARG A 65 -6.91 13.05 11.59
N LYS A 66 -7.67 12.63 10.57
CA LYS A 66 -9.14 12.71 10.61
C LYS A 66 -9.75 11.74 11.64
N VAL A 67 -9.14 10.60 11.88
CA VAL A 67 -9.61 9.61 12.87
C VAL A 67 -9.28 10.05 14.29
N LEU A 68 -8.08 10.57 14.52
CA LEU A 68 -7.69 11.09 15.84
C LEU A 68 -8.41 12.40 16.17
N GLY A 69 -8.66 13.28 15.19
CA GLY A 69 -9.37 14.53 15.40
C GLY A 69 -8.68 15.41 16.45
N ARG A 70 -9.33 15.57 17.62
CA ARG A 70 -8.79 16.31 18.79
C ARG A 70 -8.16 15.42 19.85
N THR A 71 -8.26 14.10 19.71
CA THR A 71 -7.72 13.15 20.68
C THR A 71 -6.25 12.87 20.42
N THR A 72 -5.50 12.64 21.50
CA THR A 72 -4.09 12.29 21.45
C THR A 72 -3.89 10.88 22.02
N LEU A 73 -2.97 10.15 21.38
CA LEU A 73 -2.45 8.88 21.86
C LEU A 73 -1.15 9.16 22.62
N ASP A 74 -0.87 8.36 23.63
CA ASP A 74 0.46 8.35 24.24
C ASP A 74 1.49 7.75 23.28
N PHE A 75 2.78 7.94 23.55
CA PHE A 75 3.87 7.50 22.69
C PHE A 75 3.78 6.00 22.35
N ASP A 76 3.61 5.14 23.34
CA ASP A 76 3.57 3.69 23.12
C ASP A 76 2.32 3.26 22.34
N GLU A 77 1.19 3.93 22.55
CA GLU A 77 -0.05 3.66 21.85
C GLU A 77 0.01 4.14 20.41
N LEU A 78 0.58 5.33 20.17
CA LEU A 78 0.81 5.84 18.83
C LEU A 78 1.77 4.92 18.08
N ARG A 79 2.85 4.47 18.71
CA ARG A 79 3.79 3.50 18.14
C ARG A 79 3.06 2.23 17.74
N THR A 80 2.26 1.67 18.64
CA THR A 80 1.47 0.44 18.39
C THR A 80 0.50 0.64 17.22
N VAL A 81 -0.26 1.74 17.23
CA VAL A 81 -1.20 2.08 16.15
C VAL A 81 -0.47 2.26 14.82
N LEU A 82 0.70 2.90 14.79
CA LEU A 82 1.49 3.08 13.58
C LEU A 82 2.04 1.75 13.03
N CYS A 83 2.52 0.84 13.88
CA CYS A 83 2.96 -0.50 13.46
C CYS A 83 1.80 -1.30 12.83
N GLU A 84 0.61 -1.24 13.43
CA GLU A 84 -0.59 -1.89 12.89
C GLU A 84 -1.04 -1.26 11.56
N ILE A 85 -0.93 0.07 11.44
CA ILE A 85 -1.19 0.78 10.18
C ILE A 85 -0.18 0.38 9.10
N GLU A 86 1.11 0.30 9.45
CA GLU A 86 2.16 -0.16 8.55
C GLU A 86 1.85 -1.55 8.01
N ALA A 87 1.49 -2.48 8.89
CA ALA A 87 1.08 -3.82 8.49
C ALA A 87 -0.13 -3.76 7.53
N GLN A 88 -1.16 -2.99 7.85
CA GLN A 88 -2.32 -2.84 6.96
C GLN A 88 -1.95 -2.29 5.58
N VAL A 89 -1.09 -1.26 5.52
CA VAL A 89 -0.63 -0.67 4.25
C VAL A 89 0.24 -1.65 3.46
N ASN A 90 1.05 -2.47 4.14
CA ASN A 90 1.91 -3.47 3.51
C ASN A 90 1.17 -4.76 3.12
N SER A 91 -0.05 -4.97 3.62
CA SER A 91 -0.94 -6.06 3.17
C SER A 91 -1.69 -5.74 1.89
N ARG A 92 -1.53 -4.53 1.33
CA ARG A 92 -2.26 -4.12 0.12
C ARG A 92 -1.84 -4.96 -1.10
N PRO A 93 -2.79 -5.38 -1.95
CA PRO A 93 -2.48 -6.16 -3.15
C PRO A 93 -1.90 -5.25 -4.24
N LEU A 94 -0.73 -5.62 -4.77
CA LEU A 94 -0.07 -4.95 -5.89
C LEU A 94 -0.48 -5.57 -7.23
N THR A 95 -0.41 -6.89 -7.28
CA THR A 95 -0.74 -7.70 -8.46
C THR A 95 -1.16 -9.10 -8.03
N PHE A 96 -1.77 -9.84 -8.94
CA PHE A 96 -2.09 -11.24 -8.73
C PHE A 96 -1.01 -12.13 -9.36
N VAL A 97 -0.69 -13.24 -8.69
CA VAL A 97 0.24 -14.26 -9.19
C VAL A 97 -0.55 -15.56 -9.29
N GLY A 98 -1.02 -15.88 -10.50
CA GLY A 98 -1.84 -17.06 -10.79
C GLY A 98 -2.94 -16.78 -11.82
N ASP A 99 -3.57 -17.84 -12.34
CA ASP A 99 -4.63 -17.72 -13.35
C ASP A 99 -6.05 -17.73 -12.77
N ASP A 100 -6.24 -18.21 -11.53
CA ASP A 100 -7.55 -18.23 -10.86
C ASP A 100 -7.55 -17.37 -9.60
N ALA A 101 -8.64 -16.63 -9.33
CA ALA A 101 -8.83 -15.91 -8.08
C ALA A 101 -8.91 -16.85 -6.85
N ALA A 102 -9.08 -18.15 -7.07
CA ALA A 102 -8.98 -19.19 -6.05
C ALA A 102 -7.54 -19.68 -5.79
N ASP A 103 -6.62 -19.48 -6.74
CA ASP A 103 -5.32 -20.17 -6.78
C ASP A 103 -4.18 -19.40 -6.10
N GLY A 104 -4.40 -18.18 -5.63
CA GLY A 104 -3.30 -17.36 -5.15
C GLY A 104 -3.68 -16.23 -4.22
N GLU A 105 -2.82 -16.00 -3.24
CA GLU A 105 -2.73 -14.74 -2.52
C GLU A 105 -2.16 -13.68 -3.47
N ALA A 106 -2.75 -12.48 -3.50
CA ALA A 106 -2.18 -11.39 -4.28
C ALA A 106 -0.76 -11.08 -3.78
N LEU A 107 0.13 -10.69 -4.69
CA LEU A 107 1.45 -10.19 -4.30
C LEU A 107 1.28 -8.87 -3.55
N THR A 108 1.78 -8.80 -2.33
CA THR A 108 1.71 -7.63 -1.45
C THR A 108 3.13 -7.14 -1.14
N PRO A 109 3.31 -5.90 -0.68
CA PRO A 109 4.59 -5.46 -0.12
C PRO A 109 5.13 -6.40 0.97
N PHE A 110 4.27 -7.02 1.79
CA PHE A 110 4.69 -7.99 2.80
C PHE A 110 5.44 -9.19 2.24
N HIS A 111 5.07 -9.68 1.05
CA HIS A 111 5.80 -10.76 0.38
C HIS A 111 7.25 -10.38 0.08
N PHE A 112 7.50 -9.13 -0.31
CA PHE A 112 8.86 -8.64 -0.56
C PHE A 112 9.65 -8.39 0.73
N LEU A 113 8.97 -7.96 1.79
CA LEU A 113 9.61 -7.62 3.07
C LEU A 113 9.94 -8.85 3.91
N THR A 114 9.06 -9.85 3.93
CA THR A 114 9.13 -10.99 4.86
C THR A 114 9.11 -12.35 4.19
N GLY A 115 8.95 -12.39 2.86
CA GLY A 115 8.80 -13.64 2.10
C GLY A 115 7.45 -14.33 2.27
N ARG A 116 6.51 -13.74 3.03
CA ARG A 116 5.20 -14.32 3.36
C ARG A 116 4.10 -13.26 3.38
N GLY A 117 2.86 -13.72 3.28
CA GLY A 117 1.65 -12.89 3.37
C GLY A 117 1.42 -12.34 4.78
N HIS A 118 0.60 -11.30 4.87
CA HIS A 118 0.23 -10.73 6.17
C HIS A 118 -0.70 -11.68 6.94
N GLN A 119 -0.25 -12.16 8.10
CA GLN A 119 -1.09 -12.93 9.01
C GLN A 119 -1.71 -12.01 10.07
N ALA A 120 -2.89 -11.48 9.77
CA ALA A 120 -3.64 -10.68 10.73
C ALA A 120 -4.19 -11.58 11.87
N LEU A 121 -4.03 -11.12 13.12
CA LEU A 121 -4.73 -11.72 14.25
C LEU A 121 -6.25 -11.51 14.11
N PRO A 122 -7.09 -12.47 14.55
CA PRO A 122 -8.54 -12.32 14.51
C PRO A 122 -9.01 -11.04 15.23
N GLU A 123 -9.87 -10.26 14.58
CA GLU A 123 -10.44 -9.07 15.21
C GLU A 123 -11.45 -9.46 16.28
N ARG A 124 -11.17 -9.11 17.54
CA ARG A 124 -12.19 -9.15 18.58
C ARG A 124 -13.08 -7.90 18.44
N LYS A 125 -14.34 -8.09 18.05
CA LYS A 125 -15.35 -7.03 18.15
C LYS A 125 -15.53 -6.69 19.63
N VAL A 126 -15.06 -5.52 20.05
CA VAL A 126 -15.27 -5.06 21.43
C VAL A 126 -16.64 -4.40 21.49
N ASP A 127 -17.59 -5.06 22.13
CA ASP A 127 -18.84 -4.39 22.50
C ASP A 127 -18.57 -3.53 23.73
N LEU A 128 -18.55 -2.21 23.53
CA LEU A 128 -18.34 -1.23 24.59
C LEU A 128 -19.54 -1.11 25.54
N ARG A 129 -20.69 -1.74 25.22
CA ARG A 129 -21.95 -1.58 25.96
C ARG A 129 -22.11 -2.56 27.13
N THR A 130 -21.35 -3.66 27.17
CA THR A 130 -21.51 -4.74 28.17
C THR A 130 -20.69 -4.57 29.45
N ASN A 131 -20.13 -3.38 29.73
CA ASN A 131 -19.07 -3.22 30.73
C ASN A 131 -19.54 -2.58 32.06
N GLU A 132 -20.78 -2.81 32.49
CA GLU A 132 -21.33 -2.21 33.72
C GLU A 132 -21.08 -3.01 35.00
N SER A 133 -20.41 -4.17 34.99
CA SER A 133 -20.45 -5.07 36.16
C SER A 133 -19.15 -5.71 36.66
N ARG A 134 -17.97 -5.08 36.47
CA ARG A 134 -16.75 -5.53 37.19
C ARG A 134 -15.86 -4.37 37.65
N GLU A 135 -16.02 -4.00 38.92
CA GLU A 135 -15.09 -3.20 39.72
C GLU A 135 -13.80 -4.01 39.94
N SER A 136 -12.79 -3.73 39.14
CA SER A 136 -11.39 -4.10 39.38
C SER A 136 -10.58 -3.07 38.63
N GLN A 137 -9.39 -2.68 39.09
CA GLN A 137 -8.48 -1.68 38.48
C GLN A 137 -8.02 -1.97 37.01
N GLU A 138 -8.61 -2.99 36.39
CA GLU A 138 -8.59 -3.39 34.98
C GLU A 138 -9.45 -2.57 33.97
N PRO A 139 -10.27 -1.54 34.30
CA PRO A 139 -11.15 -0.95 33.30
C PRO A 139 -10.37 -0.04 32.36
N ASP A 140 -9.24 0.52 32.78
CA ASP A 140 -8.51 1.53 32.02
C ASP A 140 -7.73 0.91 30.85
N LEU A 141 -6.91 -0.13 31.10
CA LEU A 141 -6.16 -0.81 30.03
C LEU A 141 -7.08 -1.44 28.97
N ARG A 142 -8.20 -2.05 29.39
CA ARG A 142 -9.17 -2.61 28.45
C ARG A 142 -9.87 -1.52 27.63
N LYS A 143 -10.21 -0.39 28.25
CA LYS A 143 -10.79 0.77 27.56
C LYS A 143 -9.78 1.39 26.58
N ARG A 144 -8.52 1.58 26.98
CA ARG A 144 -7.44 2.08 26.12
C ARG A 144 -7.18 1.16 24.94
N TRP A 145 -7.06 -0.15 25.17
CA TRP A 145 -6.92 -1.13 24.10
C TRP A 145 -8.12 -1.12 23.15
N ALA A 146 -9.35 -1.12 23.68
CA ALA A 146 -10.57 -1.04 22.88
C ALA A 146 -10.63 0.25 22.04
N TYR A 147 -10.18 1.36 22.60
CA TYR A 147 -10.04 2.62 21.91
C TYR A 147 -9.02 2.54 20.77
N GLN A 148 -7.84 1.96 20.99
CA GLN A 148 -6.86 1.71 19.92
C GLN A 148 -7.43 0.84 18.80
N GLN A 149 -8.17 -0.22 19.14
CA GLN A 149 -8.85 -1.05 18.13
C GLN A 149 -9.89 -0.24 17.32
N SER A 150 -10.63 0.66 17.98
CA SER A 150 -11.56 1.58 17.33
C SER A 150 -10.86 2.55 16.38
N VAL A 151 -9.73 3.15 16.80
CA VAL A 151 -8.89 4.01 15.96
C VAL A 151 -8.42 3.25 14.73
N LEU A 152 -7.91 2.04 14.89
CA LEU A 152 -7.45 1.20 13.79
C LEU A 152 -8.57 0.81 12.83
N ALA A 153 -9.76 0.48 13.35
CA ALA A 153 -10.92 0.13 12.52
C ALA A 153 -11.42 1.34 11.71
N HIS A 154 -11.50 2.52 12.34
CA HIS A 154 -11.87 3.77 11.66
C HIS A 154 -10.82 4.19 10.63
N PHE A 155 -9.53 4.06 10.97
CA PHE A 155 -8.43 4.28 10.05
C PHE A 155 -8.56 3.38 8.83
N TRP A 156 -8.65 2.07 9.03
CA TRP A 156 -8.76 1.09 7.94
C TRP A 156 -9.94 1.38 7.02
N LYS A 157 -11.12 1.60 7.60
CA LYS A 157 -12.34 1.91 6.84
C LYS A 157 -12.13 3.12 5.94
N ARG A 158 -11.59 4.20 6.49
CA ARG A 158 -11.37 5.45 5.75
C ARG A 158 -10.23 5.33 4.74
N TRP A 159 -9.07 4.83 5.17
CA TRP A 159 -7.89 4.69 4.33
C TRP A 159 -8.16 3.79 3.14
N ARG A 160 -8.82 2.64 3.32
CA ARG A 160 -9.18 1.73 2.22
C ARG A 160 -10.10 2.42 1.20
N GLN A 161 -11.12 3.15 1.66
CA GLN A 161 -12.02 3.90 0.80
C GLN A 161 -11.28 4.98 0.01
N GLU A 162 -10.43 5.75 0.67
CA GLU A 162 -9.62 6.80 0.02
C GLU A 162 -8.60 6.19 -0.97
N TYR A 163 -7.94 5.08 -0.61
CA TYR A 163 -6.95 4.38 -1.43
C TYR A 163 -7.56 3.71 -2.67
N ILE A 164 -8.67 2.99 -2.54
CA ILE A 164 -9.34 2.37 -3.70
C ILE A 164 -9.76 3.42 -4.75
N VAL A 165 -10.14 4.62 -4.30
CA VAL A 165 -10.44 5.73 -5.21
C VAL A 165 -9.19 6.22 -5.94
N THR A 166 -8.01 6.21 -5.32
CA THR A 166 -6.77 6.58 -6.03
C THR A 166 -6.43 5.56 -7.13
N LEU A 167 -6.71 4.27 -6.90
CA LEU A 167 -6.63 3.21 -7.91
C LEU A 167 -7.62 3.42 -9.07
N SER A 168 -8.70 4.15 -8.84
CA SER A 168 -9.75 4.39 -9.85
C SER A 168 -9.57 5.68 -10.64
N SER A 169 -8.72 6.58 -10.17
CA SER A 169 -8.70 7.95 -10.66
C SER A 169 -8.32 7.98 -12.15
N ARG A 170 -9.33 8.26 -12.97
CA ARG A 170 -9.19 8.58 -14.39
C ARG A 170 -8.38 9.88 -14.48
N LYS A 171 -7.14 9.82 -14.96
CA LYS A 171 -6.41 11.05 -15.29
C LYS A 171 -7.20 11.71 -16.42
N LYS A 172 -7.87 12.84 -16.11
CA LYS A 172 -8.78 13.57 -17.00
C LYS A 172 -8.17 13.98 -18.36
N TRP A 173 -6.86 13.85 -18.55
CA TRP A 173 -6.14 14.34 -19.73
C TRP A 173 -5.18 13.33 -20.37
N LEU A 174 -4.99 12.15 -19.76
CA LEU A 174 -4.16 11.08 -20.35
C LEU A 174 -4.90 9.76 -20.19
N ASN A 175 -5.45 9.29 -21.30
CA ASN A 175 -5.98 7.94 -21.55
C ASN A 175 -7.04 7.45 -20.55
N SER A 176 -8.27 7.30 -21.06
CA SER A 176 -9.33 6.56 -20.38
C SER A 176 -8.76 5.20 -19.94
N ARG A 177 -8.68 4.93 -18.63
CA ARG A 177 -8.23 3.62 -18.16
C ARG A 177 -9.15 2.54 -18.79
N PRO A 178 -8.59 1.42 -19.28
CA PRO A 178 -9.38 0.38 -19.89
C PRO A 178 -10.45 -0.11 -18.92
N GLU A 179 -11.67 -0.24 -19.42
CA GLU A 179 -12.77 -0.85 -18.67
C GLU A 179 -12.36 -2.29 -18.29
N PRO A 180 -12.61 -2.75 -17.05
CA PRO A 180 -12.33 -4.13 -16.67
C PRO A 180 -12.99 -5.12 -17.65
N GLN A 181 -12.21 -6.08 -18.13
CA GLN A 181 -12.63 -7.08 -19.11
C GLN A 181 -12.84 -8.45 -18.48
N ILE A 182 -13.51 -9.34 -19.23
CA ILE A 182 -13.64 -10.74 -18.83
C ILE A 182 -12.23 -11.32 -18.71
N GLY A 183 -11.97 -12.00 -17.60
CA GLY A 183 -10.67 -12.55 -17.25
C GLY A 183 -9.86 -11.70 -16.28
N ASP A 184 -10.16 -10.39 -16.16
CA ASP A 184 -9.41 -9.50 -15.26
C ASP A 184 -9.70 -9.79 -13.79
N ILE A 185 -8.66 -9.67 -12.97
CA ILE A 185 -8.75 -9.72 -11.52
C ILE A 185 -8.91 -8.30 -10.99
N VAL A 186 -9.99 -8.08 -10.25
CA VAL A 186 -10.38 -6.76 -9.74
C VAL A 186 -10.53 -6.77 -8.23
N LEU A 187 -10.20 -5.64 -7.62
CA LEU A 187 -10.59 -5.31 -6.25
C LEU A 187 -12.06 -4.96 -6.21
N ILE A 188 -12.74 -5.45 -5.18
CA ILE A 188 -14.16 -5.27 -4.96
C ILE A 188 -14.33 -4.30 -3.79
N SER A 189 -14.93 -3.14 -4.08
CA SER A 189 -15.26 -2.16 -3.06
C SER A 189 -16.50 -2.63 -2.29
N GLU A 190 -16.26 -3.16 -1.09
CA GLU A 190 -17.29 -3.55 -0.13
C GLU A 190 -17.22 -2.69 1.15
N ASP A 191 -18.39 -2.48 1.74
CA ASP A 191 -18.52 -1.84 3.05
C ASP A 191 -18.17 -2.84 4.15
N ASN A 192 -17.68 -2.34 5.29
CA ASN A 192 -17.43 -3.14 6.50
C ASN A 192 -16.48 -4.35 6.34
N VAL A 193 -15.57 -4.31 5.36
CA VAL A 193 -14.51 -5.32 5.24
C VAL A 193 -13.57 -5.26 6.45
N PRO A 194 -13.27 -6.41 7.10
CA PRO A 194 -12.30 -6.52 8.19
C PRO A 194 -10.91 -5.95 7.83
N ARG A 195 -10.10 -5.60 8.82
CA ARG A 195 -8.72 -5.12 8.61
C ARG A 195 -7.87 -6.18 7.91
N GLY A 196 -6.95 -5.72 7.07
CA GLY A 196 -6.03 -6.57 6.31
C GLY A 196 -6.69 -7.42 5.22
N ARG A 197 -8.02 -7.33 5.02
CA ARG A 197 -8.71 -8.06 3.96
C ARG A 197 -8.96 -7.20 2.74
N TRP A 198 -8.69 -7.78 1.57
CA TRP A 198 -8.91 -7.17 0.27
C TRP A 198 -9.79 -8.08 -0.57
N PRO A 199 -11.11 -7.80 -0.63
CA PRO A 199 -12.02 -8.59 -1.44
C PRO A 199 -11.63 -8.45 -2.91
N MET A 200 -11.42 -9.59 -3.56
CA MET A 200 -11.00 -9.67 -4.95
C MET A 200 -11.82 -10.72 -5.67
N GLY A 201 -11.91 -10.59 -6.99
CA GLY A 201 -12.55 -11.57 -7.84
C GLY A 201 -12.15 -11.43 -9.30
N ARG A 202 -12.29 -12.52 -10.04
CA ARG A 202 -12.08 -12.56 -11.49
C ARG A 202 -13.39 -12.31 -12.21
N ILE A 203 -13.40 -11.41 -13.19
CA ILE A 203 -14.59 -11.17 -14.02
C ILE A 203 -14.81 -12.39 -14.91
N VAL A 204 -15.92 -13.09 -14.72
CA VAL A 204 -16.29 -14.26 -15.56
C VAL A 204 -17.30 -13.90 -16.63
N ARG A 205 -18.14 -12.88 -16.40
CA ARG A 205 -19.19 -12.50 -17.33
C ARG A 205 -19.55 -11.03 -17.18
N LYS A 206 -19.78 -10.36 -18.32
CA LYS A 206 -20.43 -9.05 -18.38
C LYS A 206 -21.93 -9.21 -18.59
N CYS A 207 -22.73 -8.44 -17.85
CA CYS A 207 -24.18 -8.43 -17.95
C CYS A 207 -24.63 -7.09 -18.56
N PRO A 208 -24.72 -6.97 -19.90
CA PRO A 208 -25.23 -5.77 -20.55
C PRO A 208 -26.72 -5.59 -20.28
N GLY A 209 -27.15 -4.34 -20.11
CA GLY A 209 -28.57 -3.99 -20.05
C GLY A 209 -29.23 -3.98 -21.44
N ASN A 210 -30.52 -3.64 -21.48
CA ASN A 210 -31.27 -3.49 -22.74
C ASN A 210 -30.66 -2.44 -23.69
N ASP A 211 -29.86 -1.50 -23.16
CA ASP A 211 -29.14 -0.47 -23.90
C ASP A 211 -27.72 -0.90 -24.33
N SER A 212 -27.38 -2.18 -24.23
CA SER A 212 -26.04 -2.75 -24.46
C SER A 212 -24.92 -2.24 -23.53
N VAL A 213 -25.25 -1.43 -22.53
CA VAL A 213 -24.28 -0.90 -21.57
C VAL A 213 -24.09 -1.88 -20.41
N THR A 214 -22.84 -2.31 -20.18
CA THR A 214 -22.50 -3.18 -19.05
C THR A 214 -22.41 -2.38 -17.76
N ARG A 215 -23.41 -2.54 -16.89
CA ARG A 215 -23.42 -1.92 -15.55
C ARG A 215 -23.06 -2.92 -14.45
N THR A 216 -23.28 -4.20 -14.69
CA THR A 216 -23.05 -5.28 -13.74
C THR A 216 -22.21 -6.37 -14.37
N VAL A 217 -21.39 -7.00 -13.53
CA VAL A 217 -20.57 -8.14 -13.93
C VAL A 217 -20.66 -9.24 -12.87
N GLN A 218 -20.49 -10.47 -13.32
CA GLN A 218 -20.37 -11.64 -12.46
C GLN A 218 -18.89 -11.90 -12.19
N LEU A 219 -18.58 -12.14 -10.93
CA LEU A 219 -17.23 -12.31 -10.40
C LEU A 219 -17.11 -13.70 -9.78
N LYS A 220 -16.02 -14.41 -10.08
CA LYS A 220 -15.59 -15.58 -9.31
C LYS A 220 -14.67 -15.11 -8.18
N THR A 221 -15.07 -15.37 -6.94
CA THR A 221 -14.28 -15.09 -5.74
C THR A 221 -13.90 -16.40 -5.06
N VAL A 222 -13.00 -16.34 -4.08
CA VAL A 222 -12.66 -17.49 -3.21
C VAL A 222 -13.88 -18.12 -2.51
N LYS A 223 -14.94 -17.34 -2.30
CA LYS A 223 -16.19 -17.80 -1.65
C LYS A 223 -17.26 -18.28 -2.63
N GLY A 224 -16.99 -18.20 -3.93
CA GLY A 224 -17.94 -18.52 -5.00
C GLY A 224 -18.28 -17.33 -5.90
N LEU A 225 -19.34 -17.50 -6.69
CA LEU A 225 -19.78 -16.52 -7.67
C LEU A 225 -20.63 -15.42 -7.02
N ILE A 226 -20.31 -14.16 -7.30
CA ILE A 226 -21.09 -13.00 -6.86
C ILE A 226 -21.32 -12.03 -8.02
N THR A 227 -22.39 -11.24 -7.95
CA THR A 227 -22.67 -10.18 -8.94
C THR A 227 -22.46 -8.83 -8.28
N ARG A 228 -21.72 -7.94 -8.97
CA ARG A 228 -21.45 -6.58 -8.49
C ARG A 228 -21.55 -5.54 -9.61
N PRO A 229 -21.92 -4.29 -9.28
CA PRO A 229 -21.84 -3.18 -10.22
C PRO A 229 -20.39 -2.92 -10.63
N LEU A 230 -20.15 -2.62 -11.91
CA LEU A 230 -18.82 -2.29 -12.45
C LEU A 230 -18.20 -1.07 -11.73
N ALA A 231 -19.03 -0.14 -11.27
CA ALA A 231 -18.61 1.04 -10.51
C ALA A 231 -17.94 0.72 -9.15
N ARG A 232 -18.11 -0.51 -8.63
CA ARG A 232 -17.47 -0.97 -7.39
C ARG A 232 -16.22 -1.81 -7.63
N LEU A 233 -15.74 -1.88 -8.88
CA LEU A 233 -14.63 -2.72 -9.29
C LEU A 233 -13.45 -1.88 -9.75
N HIS A 234 -12.26 -2.31 -9.31
CA HIS A 234 -11.04 -1.53 -9.48
C HIS A 234 -9.91 -2.46 -9.93
N LEU A 235 -9.23 -2.12 -11.02
CA LEU A 235 -8.05 -2.85 -11.48
C LEU A 235 -6.88 -2.63 -10.50
N LEU A 236 -6.07 -3.67 -10.31
CA LEU A 236 -4.83 -3.61 -9.53
C LEU A 236 -3.78 -2.74 -10.22
N GLU A 237 -2.82 -2.23 -9.46
CA GLU A 237 -1.80 -1.27 -9.95
C GLU A 237 -1.01 -1.81 -11.15
N ALA A 238 -0.66 -3.10 -11.16
CA ALA A 238 0.12 -3.73 -12.23
C ALA A 238 -0.70 -4.24 -13.44
N ALA A 239 -2.03 -4.38 -13.31
CA ALA A 239 -2.91 -4.80 -14.41
C ALA A 239 -3.13 -3.68 -15.45
N TYR A 240 -2.52 -2.50 -15.22
CA TYR A 240 -2.46 -1.45 -16.22
C TYR A 240 -1.52 -1.89 -17.35
N ARG A 241 -2.08 -2.52 -18.39
CA ARG A 241 -1.46 -2.60 -19.70
C ARG A 241 -1.44 -1.18 -20.29
N GLY A 242 -0.44 -0.41 -19.87
CA GLY A 242 -0.01 0.75 -20.65
C GLY A 242 0.40 0.24 -22.03
N ASP A 243 0.01 0.99 -23.05
CA ASP A 243 0.36 0.77 -24.44
C ASP A 243 1.80 0.27 -24.55
N SER A 244 2.00 -0.97 -25.02
CA SER A 244 3.31 -1.54 -25.26
C SER A 244 3.84 -0.93 -26.56
N GLY A 245 4.15 0.35 -26.50
CA GLY A 245 4.78 1.12 -27.55
C GLY A 245 6.17 1.53 -27.12
N ASP A 246 7.02 0.56 -26.79
CA ASP A 246 8.47 0.74 -26.81
C ASP A 246 9.09 -0.61 -27.14
N GLY A 247 9.44 -0.75 -28.43
CA GLY A 247 10.28 -1.84 -28.88
C GLY A 247 11.59 -1.79 -28.10
N LEU A 248 11.97 -2.92 -27.50
CA LEU A 248 13.35 -3.16 -27.09
C LEU A 248 14.24 -2.82 -28.29
N PRO A 249 15.16 -1.84 -28.21
CA PRO A 249 16.21 -1.76 -29.20
C PRO A 249 17.06 -3.01 -29.03
N SER A 250 17.14 -3.82 -30.10
CA SER A 250 18.06 -4.94 -30.16
C SER A 250 19.46 -4.42 -29.82
N MET A 251 20.09 -5.00 -28.80
CA MET A 251 21.54 -4.85 -28.61
C MET A 251 22.21 -5.45 -29.85
N GLY A 252 22.51 -4.60 -30.82
CA GLY A 252 23.38 -4.91 -31.93
C GLY A 252 24.77 -5.14 -31.39
N ALA A 253 25.24 -6.39 -31.50
CA ALA A 253 26.62 -6.75 -31.32
C ALA A 253 27.48 -5.99 -32.34
N ALA A 254 28.19 -4.96 -31.90
CA ALA A 254 29.29 -4.39 -32.67
C ALA A 254 30.51 -5.29 -32.47
N GLY A 255 30.67 -6.22 -33.41
CA GLY A 255 31.84 -7.07 -33.53
C GLY A 255 33.07 -6.27 -33.94
N CYS A 256 34.20 -6.63 -33.33
CA CYS A 256 35.54 -6.28 -33.80
C CYS A 256 35.80 -6.92 -35.18
N SER A 257 36.23 -6.10 -36.14
CA SER A 257 37.14 -6.39 -37.27
C SER A 257 37.22 -5.07 -38.07
N GLY A 258 38.35 -4.49 -38.46
CA GLY A 258 39.61 -5.05 -38.93
C GLY A 258 39.79 -4.62 -40.40
N GLN A 259 40.99 -4.15 -40.75
CA GLN A 259 41.52 -3.78 -42.10
C GLN A 259 41.34 -2.31 -42.50
N SER A 260 42.39 -1.47 -42.48
CA SER A 260 43.63 -1.40 -43.31
C SER A 260 43.41 -0.72 -44.67
N GLY A 261 44.10 0.41 -44.83
CA GLY A 261 44.23 1.23 -46.02
C GLY A 261 45.09 2.44 -45.68
#